data_AF-A0A543AXU5-F1
#
_entry.id   AF-A0A543AXU5-F1
#
_cell.length_a   1.000
_cell.length_b   1.000
_cell.length_c   1.000
_cell.angle_alpha   90.00
_cell.angle_beta   90.00
_cell.angle_gamma   90.00
#
_symmetry.space_group_name_H-M   'P 1'
#
loop_
_entity.id
_entity.type
_entity.pdbx_description
1 polymer ?
#
loop_
_entity_poly.entity_id
_entity_poly.type
_entity_poly.pdbx_seq_one_letter_code
_entity_poly.pdbx_strand_id
1 'polypeptide(L)'
;MAVLLVATAVGFELTTSDATRWARHGRPVRIPLMTNIEPGWYRDPAAPDTQRFWDGEQWIGKPVGVDETPPETPEPLPPPEPEPEPEPQPEPQPVAPLGSRQLSPEQTRKLMAGRVPANPGLRLVARLIDISIVAVITLVVNGYFIYQYIQEISPMVQRILADPSADPMTLVTDRANQLQWTIVIITALIWFGYEVPGTVNTGQTIGKRVMGIQVVSIPLPKLRYSMVISRWSLMLLPVVCFPFGVVVSIVDSLWCTYDKPFRQCLHDKSAMTMVIAKPRTDRIVQGDTDVPSNPN
;
A
#
# COMPACT_ATOMS: atom_id res chain seq x y z
N MET A 1 23.81 -12.22 23.55
CA MET A 1 23.92 -11.05 24.45
C MET A 1 24.54 -9.83 23.79
N ALA A 2 25.64 -9.93 23.03
CA ALA A 2 26.24 -8.77 22.34
C ALA A 2 25.30 -8.07 21.32
N VAL A 3 24.42 -8.82 20.63
CA VAL A 3 23.42 -8.25 19.70
C VAL A 3 22.27 -7.54 20.43
N LEU A 4 22.04 -7.86 21.71
CA LEU A 4 20.93 -7.29 22.50
C LEU A 4 21.31 -5.97 23.19
N LEU A 5 22.60 -5.73 23.43
CA LEU A 5 23.13 -4.53 24.10
C LEU A 5 23.37 -3.34 23.15
N VAL A 6 23.42 -3.58 21.84
CA VAL A 6 23.55 -2.51 20.81
C VAL A 6 22.18 -1.90 20.45
N ALA A 7 21.09 -2.46 20.99
CA ALA A 7 19.71 -2.06 20.70
C ALA A 7 19.31 -0.66 21.18
N THR A 8 20.03 -0.12 22.16
CA THR A 8 19.60 1.05 22.93
C THR A 8 20.08 2.38 22.35
N ALA A 9 20.77 2.39 21.21
CA ALA A 9 21.43 3.59 20.68
C ALA A 9 20.80 4.18 19.40
N VAL A 10 19.55 3.86 19.03
CA VAL A 10 18.91 4.49 17.86
C VAL A 10 17.50 4.95 18.22
N GLY A 11 17.45 5.97 19.08
CA GLY A 11 16.28 6.80 19.30
C GLY A 11 16.05 7.68 18.08
N PHE A 12 14.87 7.53 17.47
CA PHE A 12 14.40 8.29 16.32
C PHE A 12 13.85 9.64 16.83
N GLU A 13 14.60 10.73 16.68
CA GLU A 13 14.04 12.08 16.80
C GLU A 13 13.63 12.60 15.42
N LEU A 14 12.32 12.68 15.20
CA LEU A 14 11.75 13.53 14.16
C LEU A 14 11.91 14.98 14.63
N THR A 15 12.91 15.67 14.09
CA THR A 15 13.01 17.12 14.20
C THR A 15 11.87 17.73 13.39
N THR A 16 10.82 18.15 14.09
CA THR A 16 9.80 19.04 13.56
C THR A 16 10.37 20.44 13.47
N SER A 17 10.86 20.83 12.29
CA SER A 17 11.12 22.23 11.98
C SER A 17 10.76 22.50 10.52
N ASP A 18 10.09 23.64 10.31
CA ASP A 18 9.72 24.26 9.03
C ASP A 18 8.36 23.93 8.43
N ALA A 19 7.32 24.09 9.25
CA ALA A 19 5.95 24.32 8.79
C ALA A 19 5.59 25.83 8.80
N THR A 20 6.43 26.71 8.24
CA THR A 20 6.10 28.15 8.09
C THR A 20 6.88 28.82 6.95
N ARG A 21 6.71 28.34 5.70
CA ARG A 21 7.31 29.04 4.54
C ARG A 21 6.49 29.04 3.25
N TRP A 22 5.16 29.13 3.35
CA TRP A 22 4.29 29.35 2.17
C TRP A 22 3.09 30.29 2.44
N ALA A 23 3.34 31.41 3.13
CA ALA A 23 2.37 32.50 3.27
C ALA A 23 2.92 33.80 2.66
N ARG A 24 3.24 33.78 1.36
CA ARG A 24 3.42 35.01 0.56
C ARG A 24 2.90 34.80 -0.85
N HIS A 25 2.00 35.71 -1.25
CA HIS A 25 1.38 35.89 -2.58
C HIS A 25 0.03 35.20 -2.84
N GLY A 26 -1.00 35.66 -2.13
CA GLY A 26 -2.36 35.74 -2.66
C GLY A 26 -2.79 37.20 -2.66
N ARG A 27 -2.63 37.92 -3.79
CA ARG A 27 -3.33 39.21 -3.97
C ARG A 27 -4.81 38.86 -4.20
N PRO A 28 -5.77 39.46 -3.49
CA PRO A 28 -7.18 39.28 -3.82
C PRO A 28 -7.42 39.90 -5.19
N VAL A 29 -7.78 39.06 -6.17
CA VAL A 29 -8.33 39.54 -7.44
C VAL A 29 -9.69 40.14 -7.10
N ARG A 30 -9.76 41.48 -7.08
CA ARG A 30 -11.03 42.19 -7.15
C ARG A 30 -11.61 41.89 -8.52
N ILE A 31 -12.66 41.08 -8.58
CA ILE A 31 -13.55 41.06 -9.74
C ILE A 31 -14.25 42.43 -9.72
N PRO A 32 -14.06 43.30 -10.73
CA PRO A 32 -14.75 44.58 -10.77
C PRO A 32 -16.27 44.34 -10.81
N LEU A 33 -17.00 45.14 -10.03
CA LEU A 33 -18.47 45.21 -10.03
C LEU A 33 -18.97 45.24 -11.48
N MET A 34 -19.95 44.39 -11.77
CA MET A 34 -20.66 44.37 -13.03
C MET A 34 -21.19 45.77 -13.33
N THR A 35 -20.96 46.19 -14.57
CA THR A 35 -21.59 47.32 -15.25
C THR A 35 -23.07 47.42 -14.88
N ASN A 36 -23.51 48.60 -14.45
CA ASN A 36 -24.91 48.92 -14.24
C ASN A 36 -25.59 48.95 -15.63
N ILE A 37 -26.12 47.82 -16.07
CA ILE A 37 -26.80 47.69 -17.37
C ILE A 37 -28.19 48.30 -17.19
N GLU A 38 -28.50 49.37 -17.92
CA GLU A 38 -29.83 49.99 -17.87
C GLU A 38 -30.88 49.04 -18.48
N PRO A 39 -32.14 49.06 -18.00
CA PRO A 39 -33.18 48.20 -18.55
C PRO A 39 -33.38 48.44 -20.05
N GLY A 40 -33.40 47.36 -20.84
CA GLY A 40 -33.43 47.46 -22.30
C GLY A 40 -33.27 46.12 -23.00
N TRP A 41 -33.41 46.12 -24.32
CA TRP A 41 -33.20 44.94 -25.15
C TRP A 41 -31.71 44.76 -25.46
N TYR A 42 -31.17 43.59 -25.11
CA TYR A 42 -29.78 43.25 -25.37
C TYR A 42 -29.69 41.85 -25.99
N ARG A 43 -28.57 41.58 -26.69
CA ARG A 43 -28.28 40.24 -27.22
C ARG A 43 -28.07 39.25 -26.08
N ASP A 44 -28.68 38.08 -26.22
CA ASP A 44 -28.54 36.99 -25.26
C ASP A 44 -27.13 36.38 -25.36
N PRO A 45 -26.31 36.41 -24.28
CA PRO A 45 -24.97 35.83 -24.31
C PRO A 45 -24.97 34.29 -24.44
N ALA A 46 -26.09 33.62 -24.13
CA ALA A 46 -26.24 32.18 -24.33
C ALA A 46 -26.75 31.80 -25.74
N ALA A 47 -27.34 32.75 -26.48
CA ALA A 47 -27.87 32.58 -27.83
C ALA A 47 -27.69 33.88 -28.65
N PRO A 48 -26.52 34.11 -29.28
CA PRO A 48 -26.13 35.40 -29.85
C PRO A 48 -26.94 35.85 -31.08
N ASP A 49 -27.79 34.98 -31.62
CA ASP A 49 -28.77 35.22 -32.68
C ASP A 49 -30.11 35.77 -32.16
N THR A 50 -30.26 35.91 -30.84
CA THR A 50 -31.49 36.40 -30.19
C THR A 50 -31.24 37.59 -29.27
N GLN A 51 -32.29 38.38 -29.03
CA GLN A 51 -32.32 39.46 -28.04
C GLN A 51 -33.35 39.15 -26.95
N ARG A 52 -33.03 39.52 -25.71
CA ARG A 52 -33.94 39.45 -24.55
C ARG A 52 -33.97 40.78 -23.82
N PHE A 53 -35.07 41.07 -23.14
CA PHE A 53 -35.21 42.28 -22.35
C PHE A 53 -34.54 42.08 -20.98
N TRP A 54 -33.68 43.01 -20.58
CA TRP A 54 -33.11 43.10 -19.24
C TRP A 54 -33.91 44.15 -18.45
N ASP A 55 -34.40 43.79 -17.26
CA ASP A 55 -35.19 44.70 -16.41
C ASP A 55 -34.38 45.45 -15.35
N GLY A 56 -33.07 45.16 -15.26
CA GLY A 56 -32.17 45.67 -14.22
C GLY A 56 -31.71 44.60 -13.22
N GLU A 57 -32.47 43.51 -13.04
CA GLU A 57 -32.16 42.42 -12.10
C GLU A 57 -32.12 41.04 -12.79
N GLN A 58 -32.97 40.80 -13.80
CA GLN A 58 -33.07 39.55 -14.54
C GLN A 58 -33.47 39.75 -16.02
N TRP A 59 -33.24 38.72 -16.81
CA TRP A 59 -33.70 38.66 -18.20
C TRP A 59 -35.16 38.22 -18.23
N ILE A 60 -36.03 39.00 -18.87
CA ILE A 60 -37.45 38.68 -19.03
C ILE A 60 -37.85 38.54 -20.51
N GLY A 61 -38.90 37.76 -20.74
CA GLY A 61 -39.56 37.60 -22.04
C GLY A 61 -39.01 36.46 -22.89
N LYS A 62 -39.69 36.20 -24.01
CA LYS A 62 -39.25 35.24 -25.02
C LYS A 62 -38.07 35.84 -25.82
N PRO A 63 -37.06 35.03 -26.21
CA PRO A 63 -36.02 35.50 -27.12
C PRO A 63 -36.63 35.90 -28.46
N VAL A 64 -36.34 37.13 -28.88
CA VAL A 64 -36.76 37.71 -30.18
C VAL A 64 -35.58 37.68 -31.14
N GLY A 65 -35.80 37.49 -32.44
CA GLY A 65 -34.72 37.49 -33.43
C GLY A 65 -33.96 38.82 -33.45
N VAL A 66 -32.63 38.79 -33.61
CA VAL A 66 -31.80 40.02 -33.58
C VAL A 66 -32.18 41.06 -34.64
N ASP A 67 -32.81 40.64 -35.73
CA ASP A 67 -33.23 41.51 -36.84
C ASP A 67 -34.71 41.92 -36.78
N GLU A 68 -35.44 41.55 -35.72
CA GLU A 68 -36.84 41.92 -35.51
C GLU A 68 -36.94 43.14 -34.58
N THR A 69 -37.85 44.08 -34.86
CA THR A 69 -38.13 45.22 -33.98
C THR A 69 -38.72 44.73 -32.65
N PRO A 70 -38.08 44.95 -31.50
CA PRO A 70 -38.57 44.45 -30.22
C PRO A 70 -39.87 45.15 -29.79
N PRO A 71 -40.82 44.43 -29.15
CA PRO A 71 -42.04 45.04 -28.63
C PRO A 71 -41.75 46.01 -27.46
N GLU A 72 -42.52 47.11 -27.35
CA GLU A 72 -42.35 48.16 -26.31
C GLU A 72 -42.60 47.66 -24.88
N THR A 73 -43.40 46.60 -24.71
CA THR A 73 -43.67 45.97 -23.41
C THR A 73 -43.36 44.47 -23.52
N PRO A 74 -42.41 43.93 -22.73
CA PRO A 74 -42.12 42.49 -22.74
C PRO A 74 -43.31 41.71 -22.15
N GLU A 75 -43.76 40.67 -22.86
CA GLU A 75 -44.81 39.78 -22.36
C GLU A 75 -44.30 38.98 -21.13
N PRO A 76 -45.03 38.98 -20.00
CA PRO A 76 -44.70 38.13 -18.86
C PRO A 76 -44.79 36.65 -19.26
N LEU A 77 -43.79 35.85 -18.86
CA LEU A 77 -43.85 34.40 -19.03
C LEU A 77 -44.99 33.83 -18.17
N PRO A 78 -45.76 32.84 -18.66
CA PRO A 78 -46.74 32.14 -17.84
C PRO A 78 -46.03 31.45 -16.66
N PRO A 79 -46.69 31.35 -15.48
CA PRO A 79 -46.10 30.69 -14.31
C PRO A 79 -45.73 29.23 -14.65
N PRO A 80 -44.58 28.73 -14.14
CA PRO A 80 -44.12 27.38 -14.47
C PRO A 80 -45.13 26.33 -14.00
N GLU A 81 -45.43 25.39 -14.89
CA GLU A 81 -46.27 24.23 -14.62
C GLU A 81 -45.57 23.33 -13.57
N PRO A 82 -46.28 22.74 -12.59
CA PRO A 82 -45.65 21.94 -11.55
C PRO A 82 -44.95 20.73 -12.16
N GLU A 83 -43.64 20.64 -11.94
CA GLU A 83 -42.78 19.56 -12.41
C GLU A 83 -43.17 18.25 -11.70
N PRO A 84 -43.26 17.10 -12.41
CA PRO A 84 -43.62 15.83 -11.81
C PRO A 84 -42.59 15.40 -10.75
N GLU A 85 -43.09 14.92 -9.62
CA GLU A 85 -42.29 14.49 -8.47
C GLU A 85 -41.25 13.43 -8.90
N PRO A 86 -39.96 13.62 -8.59
CA PRO A 86 -38.93 12.67 -9.00
C PRO A 86 -39.14 11.31 -8.34
N GLU A 87 -39.15 10.24 -9.14
CA GLU A 87 -39.16 8.86 -8.63
C GLU A 87 -38.04 8.66 -7.61
N PRO A 88 -38.27 7.90 -6.52
CA PRO A 88 -37.27 7.69 -5.49
C PRO A 88 -36.04 7.01 -6.10
N GLN A 89 -34.95 7.78 -6.19
CA GLN A 89 -33.64 7.24 -6.53
C GLN A 89 -33.26 6.20 -5.45
N PRO A 90 -32.71 5.03 -5.83
CA PRO A 90 -32.23 4.08 -4.84
C PRO A 90 -31.20 4.77 -3.95
N GLU A 91 -31.44 4.72 -2.64
CA GLU A 91 -30.60 5.39 -1.65
C GLU A 91 -29.12 5.10 -1.91
N PRO A 92 -28.23 6.12 -1.90
CA PRO A 92 -26.81 5.89 -1.96
C PRO A 92 -26.42 4.99 -0.79
N GLN A 93 -26.05 3.75 -1.11
CA GLN A 93 -25.57 2.79 -0.12
C GLN A 93 -24.49 3.48 0.72
N PRO A 94 -24.56 3.41 2.06
CA PRO A 94 -23.55 4.02 2.92
C PRO A 94 -22.18 3.54 2.46
N VAL A 95 -21.34 4.49 2.01
CA VAL A 95 -19.94 4.19 1.72
C VAL A 95 -19.33 3.84 3.07
N ALA A 96 -19.25 2.54 3.35
CA ALA A 96 -18.69 2.04 4.59
C ALA A 96 -17.29 2.63 4.78
N PRO A 97 -16.91 3.03 6.01
CA PRO A 97 -15.56 3.50 6.30
C PRO A 97 -14.52 2.51 5.78
N LEU A 98 -13.43 3.03 5.21
CA LEU A 98 -12.34 2.30 4.53
C LEU A 98 -11.69 1.16 5.37
N GLY A 99 -12.08 0.99 6.64
CA GLY A 99 -11.45 0.10 7.61
C GLY A 99 -12.01 -1.31 7.73
N SER A 100 -13.16 -1.66 7.12
CA SER A 100 -13.70 -3.03 7.27
C SER A 100 -14.70 -3.43 6.20
N ARG A 101 -14.33 -3.36 4.92
CA ARG A 101 -15.09 -4.08 3.90
C ARG A 101 -14.87 -5.58 4.12
N GLN A 102 -15.63 -6.17 5.04
CA GLN A 102 -15.70 -7.61 5.19
C GLN A 102 -16.12 -8.18 3.84
N LEU A 103 -15.25 -9.01 3.27
CA LEU A 103 -15.54 -9.66 2.00
C LEU A 103 -16.76 -10.55 2.19
N SER A 104 -17.74 -10.44 1.29
CA SER A 104 -18.88 -11.37 1.31
C SER A 104 -18.37 -12.80 1.13
N PRO A 105 -19.11 -13.82 1.60
CA PRO A 105 -18.74 -15.22 1.39
C PRO A 105 -18.54 -15.58 -0.10
N GLU A 106 -19.31 -14.95 -1.00
CA GLU A 106 -19.18 -15.13 -2.44
C GLU A 106 -17.88 -14.50 -2.98
N GLN A 107 -17.55 -13.27 -2.58
CA GLN A 107 -16.30 -12.61 -2.95
C GLN A 107 -15.09 -13.41 -2.46
N THR A 108 -15.13 -13.88 -1.22
CA THR A 108 -14.11 -14.76 -0.65
C THR A 108 -13.93 -16.02 -1.51
N ARG A 109 -15.03 -16.68 -1.88
CA ARG A 109 -14.98 -17.90 -2.70
C ARG A 109 -14.36 -17.63 -4.08
N LYS A 110 -14.74 -16.53 -4.73
CA LYS A 110 -14.17 -16.09 -6.01
C LYS A 110 -12.67 -15.82 -5.90
N LEU A 111 -12.24 -15.09 -4.86
CA LEU A 111 -10.83 -14.76 -4.62
C LEU A 111 -9.99 -15.99 -4.26
N MET A 112 -10.56 -16.94 -3.51
CA MET A 112 -9.90 -18.20 -3.21
C MET A 112 -9.75 -19.05 -4.48
N ALA A 113 -10.74 -19.03 -5.37
CA ALA A 113 -10.72 -19.78 -6.64
C ALA A 113 -10.34 -21.27 -6.44
N GLY A 114 -10.85 -21.88 -5.37
CA GLY A 114 -10.55 -23.28 -4.99
C GLY A 114 -9.14 -23.52 -4.44
N ARG A 115 -8.30 -22.49 -4.31
CA ARG A 115 -6.94 -22.61 -3.77
C ARG A 115 -7.00 -22.89 -2.26
N VAL A 116 -6.16 -23.80 -1.78
CA VAL A 116 -6.04 -24.13 -0.36
C VAL A 116 -4.87 -23.36 0.26
N PRO A 117 -5.09 -22.52 1.29
CA PRO A 117 -4.01 -21.80 1.96
C PRO A 117 -3.05 -22.78 2.63
N ALA A 118 -1.76 -22.52 2.50
CA ALA A 118 -0.74 -23.34 3.14
C ALA A 118 -0.81 -23.23 4.68
N ASN A 119 -0.57 -24.35 5.36
CA ASN A 119 -0.51 -24.41 6.82
C ASN A 119 0.58 -23.46 7.37
N PRO A 120 0.33 -22.75 8.49
CA PRO A 120 1.31 -21.86 9.12
C PRO A 120 2.67 -22.53 9.40
N GLY A 121 2.68 -23.79 9.83
CA GLY A 121 3.93 -24.53 10.09
C GLY A 121 4.81 -24.72 8.85
N LEU A 122 4.22 -24.99 7.67
CA LEU A 122 4.98 -25.11 6.42
C LEU A 122 5.60 -23.77 6.01
N ARG A 123 4.88 -22.67 6.25
CA ARG A 123 5.38 -21.31 6.00
C ARG A 123 6.54 -20.97 6.94
N LEU A 124 6.42 -21.32 8.23
CA LEU A 124 7.47 -21.10 9.21
C LEU A 124 8.74 -21.86 8.84
N VAL A 125 8.64 -23.16 8.52
CA VAL A 125 9.80 -23.97 8.13
C VAL A 125 10.42 -23.46 6.84
N ALA A 126 9.61 -23.13 5.81
CA ALA A 126 10.12 -22.51 4.58
C ALA A 126 10.90 -21.23 4.87
N ARG A 127 10.40 -20.42 5.81
CA ARG A 127 11.03 -19.15 6.19
C ARG A 127 12.33 -19.37 6.97
N LEU A 128 12.38 -20.35 7.87
CA LEU A 128 13.62 -20.70 8.57
C LEU A 128 14.72 -21.15 7.60
N ILE A 129 14.37 -21.93 6.58
CA ILE A 129 15.31 -22.32 5.51
C ILE A 129 15.81 -21.10 4.75
N ASP A 130 14.90 -20.22 4.31
CA ASP A 130 15.26 -18.99 3.59
C ASP A 130 16.15 -18.06 4.43
N ILE A 131 15.81 -17.87 5.70
CA ILE A 131 16.62 -17.07 6.64
C ILE A 131 18.01 -17.69 6.79
N SER A 132 18.11 -19.00 6.93
CA SER A 132 19.38 -19.69 7.09
C SER A 132 20.27 -19.50 5.86
N ILE A 133 19.72 -19.64 4.65
CA ILE A 133 20.45 -19.44 3.40
C ILE A 133 20.95 -18.00 3.29
N VAL A 134 20.06 -17.02 3.51
CA VAL A 134 20.42 -15.59 3.43
C VAL A 134 21.43 -15.23 4.52
N ALA A 135 21.30 -15.77 5.73
CA ALA A 135 22.23 -15.55 6.84
C ALA A 135 23.63 -16.07 6.51
N VAL A 136 23.75 -17.27 5.93
CA VAL A 136 25.05 -17.83 5.50
C VAL A 136 25.68 -16.95 4.42
N ILE A 137 24.93 -16.57 3.38
CA ILE A 137 25.42 -15.69 2.32
C ILE A 137 25.86 -14.34 2.91
N THR A 138 25.04 -13.78 3.80
CA THR A 138 25.32 -12.51 4.47
C THR A 138 26.58 -12.59 5.32
N LEU A 139 26.77 -13.67 6.07
CA LEU A 139 27.97 -13.87 6.89
C LEU A 139 29.23 -13.98 6.03
N VAL A 140 29.16 -14.68 4.90
CA VAL A 140 30.30 -14.80 3.98
C VAL A 140 30.64 -13.45 3.34
N VAL A 141 29.63 -12.73 2.83
CA VAL A 141 29.85 -11.45 2.11
C VAL A 141 30.22 -10.32 3.07
N ASN A 142 29.55 -10.22 4.22
CA ASN A 142 29.79 -9.16 5.21
C ASN A 142 30.83 -9.52 6.27
N GLY A 143 31.38 -10.73 6.27
CA GLY A 143 32.21 -11.23 7.37
C GLY A 143 33.36 -10.30 7.75
N TYR A 144 34.04 -9.72 6.76
CA TYR A 144 35.13 -8.76 7.00
C TYR A 144 34.64 -7.43 7.60
N PHE A 145 33.50 -6.90 7.16
CA PHE A 145 32.91 -5.69 7.73
C PHE A 145 32.39 -5.93 9.15
N ILE A 146 31.80 -7.10 9.40
CA ILE A 146 31.37 -7.54 10.72
C ILE A 146 32.58 -7.63 11.66
N TYR A 147 33.69 -8.21 11.20
CA TYR A 147 34.93 -8.25 11.96
C TYR A 147 35.41 -6.85 12.33
N GLN A 148 35.48 -5.92 11.37
CA GLN A 148 35.86 -4.53 11.66
C GLN A 148 34.89 -3.84 12.63
N TYR A 149 33.59 -4.06 12.46
CA TYR A 149 32.58 -3.48 13.33
C TYR A 149 32.72 -3.96 14.77
N ILE A 150 32.98 -5.25 14.97
CA ILE A 150 33.25 -5.83 16.30
C ILE A 150 34.48 -5.19 16.94
N GLN A 151 35.56 -5.01 16.18
CA GLN A 151 36.77 -4.37 16.70
C GLN A 151 36.49 -2.92 17.13
N GLU A 152 35.74 -2.17 16.32
CA GLU A 152 35.41 -0.78 16.59
C GLU A 152 34.48 -0.60 17.80
N ILE A 153 33.49 -1.48 17.98
CA ILE A 153 32.53 -1.37 19.11
C ILE A 153 33.03 -2.03 20.39
N SER A 154 34.05 -2.91 20.33
CA SER A 154 34.59 -3.58 21.51
C SER A 154 35.01 -2.64 22.67
N PRO A 155 35.72 -1.51 22.46
CA PRO A 155 36.05 -0.59 23.55
C PRO A 155 34.81 0.11 24.13
N MET A 156 33.82 0.44 23.30
CA MET A 156 32.55 1.02 23.75
C MET A 156 31.82 0.05 24.68
N VAL A 157 31.69 -1.22 24.29
CA VAL A 157 31.03 -2.25 25.11
C VAL A 157 31.74 -2.42 26.45
N GLN A 158 33.07 -2.44 26.46
CA GLN A 158 33.84 -2.56 27.70
C GLN A 158 33.60 -1.37 28.65
N ARG A 159 33.48 -0.15 28.12
CA ARG A 159 33.16 1.05 28.91
C ARG A 159 31.78 1.00 29.53
N ILE A 160 30.76 0.62 28.75
CA ILE A 160 29.37 0.50 29.25
C ILE A 160 29.25 -0.59 30.31
N LEU A 161 29.99 -1.70 30.15
CA LEU A 161 30.01 -2.78 31.15
C LEU A 161 30.72 -2.36 32.45
N ALA A 162 31.74 -1.50 32.35
CA ALA A 162 32.46 -0.97 33.51
C ALA A 162 31.69 0.16 34.22
N ASP A 163 31.02 1.01 33.46
CA ASP A 163 30.19 2.11 33.92
C ASP A 163 28.82 2.09 33.23
N PRO A 164 27.80 1.49 33.88
CA PRO A 164 26.44 1.42 33.34
C PRO A 164 25.76 2.79 33.19
N SER A 165 26.32 3.86 33.78
CA SER A 165 25.79 5.22 33.64
C SER A 165 26.32 5.95 32.41
N ALA A 166 27.34 5.39 31.74
CA ALA A 166 27.89 5.96 30.52
C ALA A 166 26.84 5.97 29.40
N ASP A 167 26.64 7.13 28.77
CA ASP A 167 25.69 7.28 27.67
C ASP A 167 26.22 6.61 26.40
N PRO A 168 25.58 5.52 25.92
CA PRO A 168 26.01 4.82 24.72
C PRO A 168 26.06 5.72 23.47
N MET A 169 25.18 6.72 23.37
CA MET A 169 25.10 7.57 22.19
C MET A 169 26.38 8.38 21.97
N THR A 170 27.02 8.80 23.06
CA THR A 170 28.28 9.56 23.02
C THR A 170 29.50 8.69 22.71
N LEU A 171 29.37 7.37 22.86
CA LEU A 171 30.46 6.41 22.70
C LEU A 171 30.50 5.75 21.33
N VAL A 172 29.42 5.87 20.53
CA VAL A 172 29.38 5.37 19.16
C VAL A 172 30.28 6.23 18.28
N THR A 173 31.23 5.60 17.59
CA THR A 173 32.11 6.28 16.64
C THR A 173 31.46 6.42 15.27
N ASP A 174 31.86 7.45 14.51
CA ASP A 174 31.43 7.61 13.11
C ASP A 174 31.79 6.40 12.26
N ARG A 175 32.96 5.78 12.54
CA ARG A 175 33.41 4.58 11.84
C ARG A 175 32.50 3.39 12.13
N ALA A 176 32.11 3.18 13.38
CA ALA A 176 31.16 2.12 13.75
C ALA A 176 29.81 2.33 13.04
N ASN A 177 29.31 3.56 13.03
CA ASN A 177 28.07 3.91 12.35
C ASN A 177 28.15 3.64 10.83
N GLN A 178 29.23 4.05 10.17
CA GLN A 178 29.46 3.76 8.75
C GLN A 178 29.52 2.26 8.45
N LEU A 179 30.24 1.49 9.27
CA LEU A 179 30.33 0.03 9.13
C LEU A 179 28.96 -0.63 9.31
N GLN A 180 28.18 -0.18 10.30
CA GLN A 180 26.82 -0.68 10.54
C GLN A 180 25.92 -0.46 9.32
N TRP A 181 25.86 0.76 8.78
CA TRP A 181 25.05 1.05 7.59
C TRP A 181 25.53 0.30 6.35
N THR A 182 26.84 0.14 6.19
CA THR A 182 27.42 -0.69 5.11
C THR A 182 26.93 -2.13 5.21
N ILE A 183 27.01 -2.74 6.40
CA ILE A 183 26.54 -4.11 6.64
C ILE A 183 25.04 -4.23 6.37
N VAL A 184 24.23 -3.28 6.88
CA VAL A 184 22.77 -3.27 6.71
C VAL A 184 22.38 -3.16 5.23
N ILE A 185 23.01 -2.26 4.47
CA ILE A 185 22.72 -2.06 3.05
C ILE A 185 23.10 -3.30 2.24
N ILE A 186 24.29 -3.86 2.46
CA ILE A 186 24.71 -5.08 1.76
C ILE A 186 23.76 -6.24 2.10
N THR A 187 23.40 -6.40 3.37
CA THR A 187 22.44 -7.43 3.82
C THR A 187 21.07 -7.25 3.15
N ALA A 188 20.56 -6.02 3.09
CA ALA A 188 19.31 -5.71 2.43
C ALA A 188 19.36 -6.06 0.93
N LEU A 189 20.46 -5.72 0.24
CA LEU A 189 20.64 -6.03 -1.18
C LEU A 189 20.74 -7.54 -1.46
N ILE A 190 21.47 -8.29 -0.62
CA ILE A 190 21.56 -9.76 -0.72
C ILE A 190 20.16 -10.37 -0.55
N TRP A 191 19.45 -9.95 0.49
CA TRP A 191 18.11 -10.46 0.76
C TRP A 191 17.13 -10.09 -0.37
N PHE A 192 17.17 -8.85 -0.86
CA PHE A 192 16.38 -8.41 -2.01
C PHE A 192 16.65 -9.29 -3.24
N GLY A 193 17.92 -9.49 -3.60
CA GLY A 193 18.34 -10.29 -4.75
C GLY A 193 17.97 -11.77 -4.64
N TYR A 194 17.91 -12.30 -3.41
CA TYR A 194 17.46 -13.66 -3.15
C TYR A 194 15.93 -13.81 -3.26
N GLU A 195 15.16 -12.92 -2.62
CA GLU A 195 13.72 -13.13 -2.44
C GLU A 195 12.88 -12.58 -3.60
N VAL A 196 13.22 -11.39 -4.14
CA VAL A 196 12.37 -10.69 -5.10
C VAL A 196 12.30 -11.39 -6.46
N PRO A 197 13.42 -11.76 -7.13
CA PRO A 197 13.36 -12.39 -8.45
C PRO A 197 12.65 -13.75 -8.42
N GLY A 198 12.94 -14.58 -7.41
CA GLY A 198 12.31 -15.90 -7.26
C GLY A 198 10.80 -15.80 -7.02
N THR A 199 10.38 -14.84 -6.19
CA THR A 199 8.98 -14.63 -5.84
C THR A 199 8.18 -14.03 -6.99
N VAL A 200 8.71 -13.06 -7.74
CA VAL A 200 8.00 -12.47 -8.89
C VAL A 200 7.80 -13.51 -10.00
N ASN A 201 8.84 -14.29 -10.31
CA ASN A 201 8.80 -15.20 -11.45
C ASN A 201 8.03 -16.49 -11.16
N THR A 202 8.21 -17.07 -9.98
CA THR A 202 7.67 -18.40 -9.65
C THR A 202 6.75 -18.42 -8.43
N GLY A 203 6.66 -17.32 -7.68
CA GLY A 203 6.00 -17.30 -6.37
C GLY A 203 6.75 -18.09 -5.29
N GLN A 204 7.97 -18.57 -5.58
CA GLN A 204 8.69 -19.48 -4.68
C GLN A 204 10.17 -19.08 -4.52
N THR A 205 10.57 -18.90 -3.25
CA THR A 205 11.96 -18.93 -2.79
C THR A 205 12.44 -20.38 -2.62
N ILE A 206 13.73 -20.61 -2.41
CA ILE A 206 14.27 -21.99 -2.29
C ILE A 206 13.59 -22.74 -1.13
N GLY A 207 13.44 -22.11 0.04
CA GLY A 207 12.72 -22.72 1.16
C GLY A 207 11.26 -23.04 0.83
N LYS A 208 10.56 -22.13 0.13
CA LYS A 208 9.17 -22.36 -0.30
C LYS A 208 9.07 -23.49 -1.35
N ARG A 209 10.06 -23.65 -2.22
CA ARG A 209 10.14 -24.77 -3.18
C ARG A 209 10.30 -26.09 -2.45
N VAL A 210 11.20 -26.17 -1.48
CA VAL A 210 11.42 -27.36 -0.65
C VAL A 210 10.14 -27.76 0.09
N MET A 211 9.42 -26.79 0.65
CA MET A 211 8.16 -27.03 1.37
C MET A 211 6.93 -27.21 0.46
N GLY A 212 7.09 -27.11 -0.87
CA GLY A 212 5.98 -27.27 -1.81
C GLY A 212 4.89 -26.21 -1.68
N ILE A 213 5.25 -24.98 -1.31
CA ILE A 213 4.30 -23.86 -1.15
C ILE A 213 4.63 -22.73 -2.12
N GLN A 214 3.62 -21.95 -2.51
CA GLN A 214 3.79 -20.85 -3.48
C GLN A 214 2.98 -19.62 -3.09
N VAL A 215 3.58 -18.46 -3.26
CA VAL A 215 2.95 -17.15 -3.13
C VAL A 215 2.14 -16.87 -4.40
N VAL A 216 0.90 -16.46 -4.24
CA VAL A 216 0.03 -16.04 -5.34
C VAL A 216 -0.64 -14.71 -5.02
N SER A 217 -0.93 -13.93 -6.06
CA SER A 217 -1.75 -12.74 -5.92
C SER A 217 -3.21 -13.14 -5.70
N ILE A 218 -3.89 -12.39 -4.82
CA ILE A 218 -5.33 -12.50 -4.60
C ILE A 218 -6.10 -11.81 -5.75
N PRO A 219 -5.82 -10.54 -6.11
CA PRO A 219 -6.58 -9.84 -7.15
C PRO A 219 -6.10 -10.09 -8.59
N LEU A 220 -4.83 -10.46 -8.80
CA LEU A 220 -4.25 -10.53 -10.14
C LEU A 220 -3.89 -11.96 -10.57
N PRO A 221 -3.86 -12.24 -11.89
CA PRO A 221 -3.45 -13.54 -12.40
C PRO A 221 -1.95 -13.83 -12.18
N LYS A 222 -1.11 -12.79 -12.09
CA LYS A 222 0.34 -12.90 -11.86
C LYS A 222 0.80 -11.89 -10.81
N LEU A 223 1.89 -12.22 -10.12
CA LEU A 223 2.53 -11.35 -9.15
C LEU A 223 3.23 -10.18 -9.87
N ARG A 224 3.00 -8.97 -9.38
CA ARG A 224 3.71 -7.76 -9.84
C ARG A 224 4.93 -7.49 -8.96
N TYR A 225 5.96 -6.89 -9.55
CA TYR A 225 7.14 -6.43 -8.81
C TYR A 225 6.77 -5.54 -7.62
N SER A 226 5.86 -4.58 -7.80
CA SER A 226 5.44 -3.66 -6.73
C SER A 226 4.86 -4.38 -5.51
N MET A 227 4.08 -5.45 -5.73
CA MET A 227 3.55 -6.27 -4.63
C MET A 227 4.68 -7.00 -3.90
N VAL A 228 5.63 -7.57 -4.63
CA VAL A 228 6.73 -8.31 -4.01
C VAL A 228 7.70 -7.38 -3.27
N ILE A 229 7.93 -6.18 -3.80
CA ILE A 229 8.73 -5.15 -3.14
C ILE A 229 8.06 -4.67 -1.86
N SER A 230 6.73 -4.47 -1.86
CA SER A 230 6.02 -4.07 -0.63
C SER A 230 6.00 -5.17 0.44
N ARG A 231 5.95 -6.45 0.03
CA ARG A 231 6.18 -7.60 0.94
C ARG A 231 7.57 -7.49 1.56
N TRP A 232 8.59 -7.36 0.72
CA TRP A 232 9.99 -7.34 1.13
C TRP A 232 10.32 -6.17 2.05
N SER A 233 9.79 -4.97 1.78
CA SER A 233 10.05 -3.78 2.60
C SER A 233 9.51 -3.92 4.02
N LEU A 234 8.34 -4.53 4.22
CA LEU A 234 7.82 -4.77 5.57
C LEU A 234 8.71 -5.78 6.32
N MET A 235 9.22 -6.78 5.61
CA MET A 235 10.10 -7.78 6.20
C MET A 235 11.48 -7.21 6.54
N LEU A 236 11.90 -6.10 5.93
CA LEU A 236 13.17 -5.43 6.22
C LEU A 236 13.18 -4.67 7.57
N LEU A 237 12.02 -4.29 8.09
CA LEU A 237 11.86 -3.55 9.35
C LEU A 237 12.70 -4.06 10.55
N PRO A 238 12.75 -5.37 10.87
CA PRO A 238 13.60 -5.89 11.94
C PRO A 238 15.09 -5.57 11.81
N VAL A 239 15.59 -5.39 10.57
CA VAL A 239 16.99 -5.08 10.31
C VAL A 239 17.26 -3.58 10.43
N VAL A 240 16.30 -2.74 10.04
CA VAL A 240 16.48 -1.27 9.95
C VAL A 240 16.04 -0.54 11.22
N CYS A 241 14.99 -1.01 11.89
CA CYS A 241 14.35 -0.31 13.01
C CYS A 241 14.42 -1.15 14.29
N PHE A 242 15.59 -1.64 14.65
CA PHE A 242 15.77 -2.40 15.89
C PHE A 242 15.65 -1.48 17.12
N PRO A 243 14.95 -1.89 18.21
CA PRO A 243 14.30 -3.17 18.45
C PRO A 243 12.84 -3.26 17.96
N PHE A 244 12.19 -2.13 17.64
CA PHE A 244 10.77 -2.07 17.28
C PHE A 244 10.39 -3.00 16.12
N GLY A 245 11.24 -3.10 15.10
CA GLY A 245 11.07 -3.97 13.94
C GLY A 245 11.01 -5.46 14.29
N VAL A 246 11.61 -5.90 15.40
CA VAL A 246 11.51 -7.29 15.87
C VAL A 246 10.11 -7.57 16.39
N VAL A 247 9.54 -6.65 17.16
CA VAL A 247 8.14 -6.75 17.62
C VAL A 247 7.20 -6.84 16.42
N VAL A 248 7.39 -5.97 15.43
CA VAL A 248 6.60 -5.99 14.18
C VAL A 248 6.75 -7.33 13.45
N SER A 249 7.95 -7.93 13.44
CA SER A 249 8.19 -9.22 12.77
C SER A 249 7.52 -10.40 13.46
N ILE A 250 7.46 -10.37 14.80
CA ILE A 250 6.72 -11.37 15.58
C ILE A 250 5.23 -11.25 15.29
N VAL A 251 4.70 -10.02 15.31
CA VAL A 251 3.29 -9.75 14.96
C VAL A 251 2.99 -10.19 13.53
N ASP A 252 3.85 -9.86 12.57
CA ASP A 252 3.74 -10.29 11.17
C ASP A 252 3.64 -11.81 11.02
N SER A 253 4.52 -12.53 11.72
CA SER A 253 4.57 -14.00 11.68
C SER A 253 3.33 -14.64 12.30
N LEU A 254 2.86 -14.11 13.43
CA LEU A 254 1.69 -14.63 14.14
C LEU A 254 0.37 -14.24 13.46
N TRP A 255 0.33 -13.18 12.66
CA TRP A 255 -0.90 -12.71 12.03
C TRP A 255 -1.60 -13.80 11.20
N CYS A 256 -0.85 -14.73 10.59
CA CYS A 256 -1.40 -15.83 9.79
C CYS A 256 -2.22 -16.86 10.57
N THR A 257 -2.11 -16.91 11.90
CA THR A 257 -2.94 -17.80 12.73
C THR A 257 -4.32 -17.21 13.00
N TYR A 258 -4.42 -15.88 12.97
CA TYR A 258 -5.66 -15.14 13.21
C TYR A 258 -6.40 -14.82 11.91
N ASP A 259 -5.66 -14.43 10.87
CA ASP A 259 -6.24 -13.97 9.60
C ASP A 259 -7.00 -15.09 8.87
N LYS A 260 -8.33 -15.03 8.92
CA LYS A 260 -9.24 -15.89 8.16
C LYS A 260 -9.97 -15.03 7.15
N PRO A 261 -10.25 -15.54 5.93
CA PRO A 261 -10.08 -16.91 5.47
C PRO A 261 -8.73 -17.22 4.76
N PHE A 262 -7.96 -16.19 4.40
CA PHE A 262 -6.78 -16.33 3.53
C PHE A 262 -5.48 -16.74 4.24
N ARG A 263 -5.43 -16.69 5.59
CA ARG A 263 -4.25 -17.02 6.41
C ARG A 263 -3.00 -16.25 5.97
N GLN A 264 -3.14 -14.94 5.83
CA GLN A 264 -2.04 -14.06 5.41
C GLN A 264 -1.21 -13.64 6.63
N CYS A 265 0.11 -13.55 6.48
CA CYS A 265 0.93 -12.72 7.37
C CYS A 265 0.68 -11.23 7.09
N LEU A 266 1.19 -10.33 7.92
CA LEU A 266 1.02 -8.88 7.71
C LEU A 266 1.69 -8.41 6.40
N HIS A 267 2.86 -8.97 6.06
CA HIS A 267 3.59 -8.71 4.81
C HIS A 267 2.86 -9.28 3.59
N ASP A 268 2.14 -10.40 3.76
CA ASP A 268 1.30 -10.98 2.71
C ASP A 268 0.08 -10.08 2.44
N LYS A 269 -0.47 -9.52 3.52
CA LYS A 269 -1.67 -8.68 3.51
C LYS A 269 -1.42 -7.31 2.90
N SER A 270 -0.29 -6.67 3.25
CA SER A 270 0.12 -5.38 2.65
C SER A 270 0.30 -5.46 1.13
N ALA A 271 0.53 -6.66 0.59
CA ALA A 271 0.73 -6.91 -0.82
C ALA A 271 -0.44 -7.60 -1.52
N MET A 272 -1.55 -7.86 -0.82
CA MET A 272 -2.71 -8.60 -1.36
C MET A 272 -2.32 -9.97 -1.96
N THR A 273 -1.53 -10.71 -1.20
CA THR A 273 -0.98 -12.01 -1.60
C THR A 273 -1.31 -13.08 -0.57
N MET A 274 -1.44 -14.33 -1.00
CA MET A 274 -1.59 -15.47 -0.09
C MET A 274 -0.65 -16.59 -0.49
N VAL A 275 -0.28 -17.45 0.45
CA VAL A 275 0.53 -18.64 0.16
C VAL A 275 -0.37 -19.87 0.14
N ILE A 276 -0.26 -20.63 -0.94
CA ILE A 276 -1.05 -21.82 -1.19
C ILE A 276 -0.14 -23.05 -1.21
N ALA A 277 -0.68 -24.20 -0.82
CA ALA A 277 0.02 -25.47 -1.00
C ALA A 277 0.02 -25.83 -2.50
N LYS A 278 1.15 -26.30 -3.02
CA LYS A 278 1.23 -26.86 -4.36
C LYS A 278 0.87 -28.35 -4.27
N PRO A 279 -0.02 -28.88 -5.14
CA PRO A 279 -0.22 -30.31 -5.23
C PRO A 279 1.13 -30.98 -5.53
N ARG A 280 1.57 -31.91 -4.68
CA ARG A 280 2.73 -32.77 -5.00
C ARG A 280 2.33 -33.62 -6.21
N THR A 281 3.07 -33.53 -7.29
CA THR A 281 2.84 -34.32 -8.52
C THR A 281 3.01 -35.83 -8.29
N ASP A 282 3.51 -36.24 -7.11
CA ASP A 282 3.87 -37.63 -6.78
C ASP A 282 2.66 -38.54 -6.42
N ARG A 283 1.44 -38.16 -6.81
CA ARG A 283 0.25 -39.01 -6.67
C ARG A 283 -0.58 -39.14 -7.95
N ILE A 284 0.11 -39.11 -9.09
CA ILE A 284 -0.31 -39.85 -10.28
C ILE A 284 0.64 -41.06 -10.40
N VAL A 285 0.69 -41.87 -9.34
CA VAL A 285 1.05 -43.28 -9.51
C VAL A 285 -0.25 -43.95 -9.93
N GLN A 286 -0.43 -44.05 -11.24
CA GLN A 286 -1.00 -45.19 -11.95
C GLN A 286 -1.62 -46.25 -11.02
N GLY A 287 -2.93 -46.15 -10.78
CA GLY A 287 -3.66 -47.04 -9.89
C GLY A 287 -5.11 -46.58 -9.73
N ASP A 288 -5.88 -46.70 -10.80
CA ASP A 288 -7.32 -47.02 -10.82
C ASP A 288 -7.87 -46.75 -12.23
N THR A 289 -7.44 -47.58 -13.18
CA THR A 289 -8.25 -47.91 -14.36
C THR A 289 -8.40 -49.42 -14.42
N ASP A 290 -8.86 -50.03 -13.33
CA ASP A 290 -9.50 -51.33 -13.39
C ASP A 290 -11.00 -51.09 -13.50
N VAL A 291 -11.43 -50.63 -14.67
CA VAL A 291 -12.80 -50.88 -15.14
C VAL A 291 -12.77 -52.32 -15.65
N PRO A 292 -13.49 -53.29 -15.05
CA PRO A 292 -13.60 -54.59 -15.66
C PRO A 292 -14.36 -54.41 -16.98
N SER A 293 -13.66 -54.64 -18.09
CA SER A 293 -14.31 -54.85 -19.38
C SER A 293 -15.17 -56.09 -19.26
N ASN A 294 -16.49 -55.90 -19.21
CA ASN A 294 -17.48 -56.94 -19.31
C ASN A 294 -17.26 -57.76 -20.59
N PRO A 295 -16.98 -59.07 -20.53
CA PRO A 295 -17.12 -59.94 -21.68
C PRO A 295 -18.55 -60.53 -21.66
N ASN A 296 -19.34 -60.14 -22.66
CA ASN A 296 -20.58 -60.78 -23.17
C ASN A 296 -21.33 -61.75 -22.25
#